data_AF-A0A1M3M932-F1
#
_entry.id   AF-A0A1M3M932-F1
#
_cell.length_a   1.000
_cell.length_b   1.000
_cell.length_c   1.000
_cell.angle_alpha   90.00
_cell.angle_beta   90.00
_cell.angle_gamma   90.00
#
_symmetry.space_group_name_H-M   'P 1'
#
loop_
_entity.id
_entity.type
_entity.pdbx_description
1 polymer ?
#
loop_
_entity_poly.entity_id
_entity_poly.type
_entity_poly.pdbx_seq_one_letter_code
_entity_poly.pdbx_strand_id
1 'polypeptide(L)'
;MLAALIVFSSCEQEPVNPGDFTLQPTLEVVQITDTSGTNYPFAIQRSIDTTYRSGKKGKYIELDTILLNAARGEIQIRVATNARWLAPIPDFQGKIAWLQTQISSGAGDGIIKARLSPGLAKARRPILANQYIYTRDSLVMYRVIFNQKAQNE
;
A
#
# COMPACT_ATOMS: atom_id res chain seq x y z
N MET A 1 66.77 -16.37 -8.52
CA MET A 1 66.58 -15.08 -7.83
C MET A 1 65.95 -14.15 -8.86
N LEU A 2 64.74 -13.60 -8.78
CA LEU A 2 63.76 -13.40 -7.72
C LEU A 2 62.42 -13.20 -8.47
N ALA A 3 61.33 -13.89 -8.11
CA ALA A 3 60.01 -13.61 -8.67
C ALA A 3 59.19 -12.85 -7.62
N ALA A 4 58.91 -11.57 -7.88
CA ALA A 4 58.09 -10.72 -7.02
C ALA A 4 56.60 -10.97 -7.33
N LEU A 5 55.89 -11.61 -6.38
CA LEU A 5 54.46 -11.81 -6.42
C LEU A 5 53.77 -10.56 -5.83
N ILE A 6 53.24 -9.68 -6.68
CA ILE A 6 52.42 -8.54 -6.23
C ILE A 6 50.99 -9.06 -6.04
N VAL A 7 50.60 -9.24 -4.78
CA VAL A 7 49.22 -9.58 -4.41
C VAL A 7 48.45 -8.28 -4.22
N PHE A 8 47.61 -7.92 -5.19
CA PHE A 8 46.60 -6.89 -5.02
C PHE A 8 45.44 -7.47 -4.20
N SER A 9 45.50 -7.36 -2.88
CA SER A 9 44.31 -7.52 -2.05
C SER A 9 43.47 -6.25 -2.16
N SER A 10 42.53 -6.24 -3.09
CA SER A 10 41.42 -5.30 -3.04
C SER A 10 40.52 -5.73 -1.88
N CYS A 11 40.53 -4.98 -0.79
CA CYS A 11 39.44 -5.05 0.18
C CYS A 11 38.20 -4.50 -0.51
N GLU A 12 37.42 -5.36 -1.18
CA GLU A 12 36.02 -5.04 -1.45
C GLU A 12 35.32 -4.94 -0.10
N GLN A 13 35.26 -3.71 0.41
CA GLN A 13 34.54 -3.41 1.63
C GLN A 13 33.06 -3.58 1.27
N GLU A 14 32.46 -4.67 1.74
CA GLU A 14 31.03 -4.92 1.54
C GLU A 14 30.25 -3.66 1.92
N PRO A 15 29.29 -3.22 1.10
CA PRO A 15 28.52 -2.02 1.40
C PRO A 15 27.79 -2.22 2.72
N VAL A 16 28.26 -1.56 3.77
CA VAL A 16 27.61 -1.52 5.07
C VAL A 16 26.27 -0.83 4.89
N ASN A 17 25.19 -1.61 4.94
CA ASN A 17 23.84 -1.08 4.86
C ASN A 17 23.59 -0.17 6.08
N PRO A 18 23.46 1.15 5.91
CA PRO A 18 23.48 2.11 7.02
C PRO A 18 22.17 2.14 7.83
N GLY A 19 21.25 1.20 7.58
CA GLY A 19 19.96 1.13 8.25
C GLY A 19 20.07 0.58 9.67
N ASP A 20 19.41 1.25 10.61
CA ASP A 20 19.17 0.70 11.95
C ASP A 20 18.12 -0.41 11.88
N PHE A 21 18.58 -1.67 11.89
CA PHE A 21 17.73 -2.86 11.83
C PHE A 21 16.96 -3.15 13.13
N THR A 22 17.14 -2.34 14.17
CA THR A 22 16.39 -2.47 15.43
C THR A 22 15.01 -1.81 15.36
N LEU A 23 14.81 -0.87 14.42
CA LEU A 23 13.53 -0.22 14.21
C LEU A 23 12.52 -1.18 13.59
N GLN A 24 11.42 -1.42 14.30
CA GLN A 24 10.30 -2.19 13.75
C GLN A 24 9.65 -1.38 12.63
N PRO A 25 9.43 -1.96 11.44
CA PRO A 25 8.80 -1.21 10.39
C PRO A 25 7.29 -1.05 10.68
N THR A 26 6.79 0.16 10.47
CA THR A 26 5.43 0.58 10.75
C THR A 26 4.69 0.84 9.45
N LEU A 27 3.36 0.78 9.49
CA LEU A 27 2.51 1.26 8.41
C LEU A 27 1.20 1.70 9.03
N GLU A 28 0.74 2.88 8.65
CA GLU A 28 -0.56 3.41 9.02
C GLU A 28 -1.20 4.10 7.83
N VAL A 29 -2.46 3.78 7.55
CA VAL A 29 -3.30 4.59 6.66
C VAL A 29 -3.82 5.76 7.47
N VAL A 30 -3.43 6.97 7.09
CA VAL A 30 -3.70 8.20 7.85
C VAL A 30 -4.93 8.92 7.32
N GLN A 31 -5.12 8.94 6.01
CA GLN A 31 -6.18 9.71 5.38
C GLN A 31 -6.56 9.14 4.02
N ILE A 32 -7.85 9.21 3.68
CA ILE A 32 -8.38 8.87 2.36
C ILE A 32 -9.17 10.08 1.86
N THR A 33 -8.74 10.66 0.75
CA THR A 33 -9.41 11.79 0.11
C THR A 33 -9.61 11.56 -1.38
N ASP A 34 -10.46 12.37 -2.00
CA ASP A 34 -10.46 12.52 -3.45
C ASP A 34 -9.90 13.89 -3.88
N THR A 35 -9.71 14.07 -5.18
CA THR A 35 -9.23 15.32 -5.77
C THR A 35 -10.19 16.50 -5.65
N SER A 36 -11.45 16.27 -5.26
CA SER A 36 -12.39 17.36 -4.94
C SER A 36 -12.23 17.86 -3.50
N GLY A 37 -11.38 17.22 -2.71
CA GLY A 37 -11.17 17.52 -1.30
C GLY A 37 -12.15 16.80 -0.36
N THR A 38 -12.99 15.90 -0.88
CA THR A 38 -13.85 15.08 -0.02
C THR A 38 -12.98 14.15 0.82
N ASN A 39 -13.13 14.23 2.14
CA ASN A 39 -12.51 13.32 3.08
C ASN A 39 -13.42 12.12 3.33
N TYR A 40 -12.88 10.92 3.25
CA TYR A 40 -13.59 9.68 3.54
C TYR A 40 -13.12 9.17 4.91
N PRO A 41 -13.87 9.44 5.99
CA PRO A 41 -13.52 8.92 7.30
C PRO A 41 -13.61 7.39 7.29
N PHE A 42 -12.78 6.76 8.10
CA PHE A 42 -12.72 5.31 8.22
C PHE A 42 -12.49 4.91 9.67
N ALA A 43 -12.89 3.68 10.00
CA ALA A 43 -12.59 3.03 11.27
C ALA A 43 -11.87 1.70 11.01
N ILE A 44 -11.07 1.27 11.98
CA ILE A 44 -10.49 -0.08 11.94
C ILE A 44 -11.62 -1.08 12.23
N GLN A 45 -12.01 -1.85 11.22
CA GLN A 45 -13.01 -2.91 11.35
C GLN A 45 -12.41 -4.17 11.97
N ARG A 46 -11.17 -4.50 11.62
CA ARG A 46 -10.48 -5.71 12.11
C ARG A 46 -8.98 -5.48 12.23
N SER A 47 -8.38 -6.01 13.30
CA SER A 47 -6.92 -6.09 13.46
C SER A 47 -6.56 -7.48 13.92
N ILE A 48 -5.66 -8.15 13.20
CA ILE A 48 -5.20 -9.51 13.50
C ILE A 48 -3.68 -9.49 13.56
N ASP A 49 -3.14 -9.91 14.70
CA ASP A 49 -1.72 -10.21 14.83
C ASP A 49 -1.49 -11.69 14.56
N THR A 50 -0.69 -11.99 13.55
CA THR A 50 -0.27 -13.35 13.19
C THR A 50 1.21 -13.51 13.51
N THR A 51 1.60 -14.68 14.04
CA THR A 51 3.02 -15.00 14.23
C THR A 51 3.47 -15.86 13.07
N TYR A 52 4.50 -15.42 12.34
CA TYR A 52 5.17 -16.25 11.34
C TYR A 52 6.34 -17.00 12.00
N ARG A 53 6.74 -18.13 11.40
CA ARG A 53 7.89 -18.93 11.86
C ARG A 53 9.15 -18.03 11.91
N SER A 54 9.96 -18.18 12.97
CA SER A 54 11.11 -17.30 13.32
C SER A 54 10.80 -15.95 13.97
N GLY A 55 9.70 -15.82 14.73
CA GLY A 55 9.50 -14.70 15.66
C GLY A 55 9.11 -13.36 15.02
N LYS A 56 8.92 -13.32 13.70
CA LYS A 56 8.37 -12.15 12.99
C LYS A 56 6.85 -12.15 13.13
N LYS A 57 6.30 -11.06 13.69
CA LYS A 57 4.85 -10.85 13.78
C LYS A 57 4.36 -10.11 12.55
N GLY A 58 3.34 -10.66 11.88
CA GLY A 58 2.60 -9.98 10.84
C GLY A 58 1.33 -9.37 11.39
N LYS A 59 1.00 -8.17 10.95
CA LYS A 59 -0.19 -7.44 11.37
C LYS A 59 -1.08 -7.21 10.17
N TYR A 60 -2.29 -7.71 10.23
CA TYR A 60 -3.32 -7.47 9.21
C TYR A 60 -4.37 -6.53 9.78
N ILE A 61 -4.63 -5.42 9.09
CA ILE A 61 -5.61 -4.40 9.48
C ILE A 61 -6.61 -4.24 8.33
N GLU A 62 -7.88 -4.35 8.64
CA GLU A 62 -8.98 -4.07 7.71
C GLU A 62 -9.71 -2.82 8.18
N LEU A 63 -9.88 -1.87 7.25
CA LEU A 63 -10.73 -0.71 7.45
C LEU A 63 -12.17 -1.04 7.07
N ASP A 64 -13.10 -0.25 7.58
CA ASP A 64 -14.48 -0.28 7.11
C ASP A 64 -14.58 0.02 5.60
N THR A 65 -15.71 -0.41 5.01
CA THR A 65 -15.94 -0.20 3.58
C THR A 65 -16.18 1.28 3.30
N ILE A 66 -15.34 1.85 2.46
CA ILE A 66 -15.40 3.25 2.06
C ILE A 66 -16.34 3.39 0.87
N LEU A 67 -17.41 4.18 1.04
CA LEU A 67 -18.35 4.48 -0.04
C LEU A 67 -17.92 5.74 -0.80
N LEU A 68 -17.36 5.54 -1.99
CA LEU A 68 -16.90 6.61 -2.87
C LEU A 68 -18.05 7.27 -3.63
N ASN A 69 -17.87 8.55 -3.96
CA ASN A 69 -18.74 9.27 -4.87
C ASN A 69 -18.73 8.68 -6.29
N ALA A 70 -19.80 8.92 -7.05
CA ALA A 70 -19.93 8.44 -8.42
C ALA A 70 -19.11 9.25 -9.43
N ALA A 71 -18.62 10.43 -9.06
CA ALA A 71 -17.83 11.27 -9.94
C ALA A 71 -16.51 10.60 -10.33
N ARG A 72 -16.07 10.79 -11.58
CA ARG A 72 -14.72 10.42 -12.00
C ARG A 72 -13.70 11.28 -11.25
N GLY A 73 -12.52 10.75 -10.97
CA GLY A 73 -11.49 11.51 -10.29
C GLY A 73 -10.26 10.70 -9.94
N GLU A 74 -9.58 11.09 -8.87
CA GLU A 74 -8.51 10.33 -8.25
C GLU A 74 -8.76 10.24 -6.74
N ILE A 75 -8.50 9.06 -6.19
CA ILE A 75 -8.44 8.80 -4.76
C ILE A 75 -6.99 8.87 -4.31
N GLN A 76 -6.76 9.52 -3.18
CA GLN A 76 -5.47 9.66 -2.52
C GLN A 76 -5.53 9.00 -1.15
N ILE A 77 -4.67 8.00 -0.94
CA ILE A 77 -4.52 7.33 0.35
C ILE A 77 -3.16 7.74 0.90
N ARG A 78 -3.18 8.55 1.97
CA ARG A 78 -1.96 8.94 2.68
C ARG A 78 -1.56 7.83 3.64
N VAL A 79 -0.29 7.45 3.58
CA VAL A 79 0.32 6.48 4.50
C VAL A 79 1.44 7.13 5.27
N ALA A 80 1.53 6.80 6.56
CA ALA A 80 2.68 7.11 7.40
C ALA A 80 3.43 5.81 7.71
N THR A 81 4.74 5.79 7.46
CA THR A 81 5.56 4.58 7.54
C THR A 81 7.04 4.92 7.54
N ASN A 82 7.84 4.16 8.27
CA ASN A 82 9.30 4.17 8.19
C ASN A 82 9.85 3.11 7.20
N ALA A 83 8.96 2.49 6.42
CA ALA A 83 9.22 1.25 5.70
C ALA A 83 8.98 1.41 4.19
N ARG A 84 9.42 0.43 3.39
CA ARG A 84 9.08 0.36 1.97
C ARG A 84 7.71 -0.27 1.80
N TRP A 85 6.85 0.33 0.99
CA TRP A 85 5.47 -0.13 0.81
C TRP A 85 5.11 -0.39 -0.65
N LEU A 86 4.12 -1.25 -0.82
CA LEU A 86 3.48 -1.62 -2.07
C LEU A 86 1.97 -1.47 -1.93
N ALA A 87 1.34 -1.00 -2.99
CA ALA A 87 -0.10 -0.85 -3.14
C ALA A 87 -0.49 -1.33 -4.55
N PRO A 88 -0.57 -2.66 -4.79
CA PRO A 88 -0.94 -3.19 -6.10
C PRO A 88 -2.34 -2.75 -6.50
N ILE A 89 -2.62 -2.78 -7.81
CA ILE A 89 -3.97 -2.53 -8.33
C ILE A 89 -4.93 -3.57 -7.71
N PRO A 90 -6.13 -3.17 -7.24
CA PRO A 90 -7.13 -4.10 -6.74
C PRO A 90 -7.47 -5.18 -7.78
N ASP A 91 -7.67 -6.41 -7.32
CA ASP A 91 -8.14 -7.49 -8.18
C ASP A 91 -9.64 -7.35 -8.45
N PHE A 92 -10.00 -7.31 -9.73
CA PHE A 92 -11.37 -7.23 -10.22
C PHE A 92 -11.86 -8.53 -10.86
N GLN A 93 -11.16 -9.66 -10.65
CA GLN A 93 -11.57 -10.99 -11.11
C GLN A 93 -11.84 -11.05 -12.62
N GLY A 94 -10.96 -10.41 -13.41
CA GLY A 94 -11.09 -10.28 -14.86
C GLY A 94 -12.16 -9.28 -15.34
N LYS A 95 -12.85 -8.57 -14.44
CA LYS A 95 -13.72 -7.45 -14.79
C LYS A 95 -12.92 -6.15 -14.97
N ILE A 96 -13.56 -5.15 -15.59
CA ILE A 96 -12.97 -3.84 -15.83
C ILE A 96 -12.64 -3.17 -14.47
N ALA A 97 -11.36 -2.86 -14.27
CA ALA A 97 -10.88 -2.14 -13.10
C ALA A 97 -11.42 -0.71 -13.09
N TRP A 98 -12.33 -0.41 -12.16
CA TRP A 98 -12.93 0.91 -12.00
C TRP A 98 -12.15 1.81 -11.03
N LEU A 99 -11.25 1.23 -10.24
CA LEU A 99 -10.26 1.93 -9.41
C LEU A 99 -8.87 1.42 -9.79
N GLN A 100 -8.00 2.29 -10.29
CA GLN A 100 -6.70 1.91 -10.86
C GLN A 100 -5.56 2.63 -10.16
N THR A 101 -4.80 1.90 -9.34
CA THR A 101 -3.64 2.43 -8.64
C THR A 101 -2.55 2.88 -9.61
N GLN A 102 -2.16 4.15 -9.53
CA GLN A 102 -1.15 4.80 -10.37
C GLN A 102 0.22 4.82 -9.69
N ILE A 103 0.24 5.05 -8.37
CA ILE A 103 1.46 4.97 -7.54
C ILE A 103 1.33 3.73 -6.67
N SER A 104 1.95 2.63 -7.10
CA SER A 104 1.82 1.31 -6.49
C SER A 104 2.99 0.94 -5.58
N SER A 105 3.96 1.82 -5.38
CA SER A 105 5.11 1.58 -4.50
C SER A 105 5.74 2.87 -4.02
N GLY A 106 6.33 2.84 -2.83
CA GLY A 106 7.12 3.93 -2.29
C GLY A 106 7.93 3.51 -1.06
N ALA A 107 8.56 4.48 -0.42
CA ALA A 107 9.33 4.30 0.79
C ALA A 107 9.12 5.50 1.71
N GLY A 108 9.00 5.24 3.01
CA GLY A 108 8.63 6.28 3.96
C GLY A 108 7.17 6.74 3.77
N ASP A 109 6.82 7.84 4.43
CA ASP A 109 5.52 8.49 4.25
C ASP A 109 5.21 8.76 2.77
N GLY A 110 3.95 8.58 2.38
CA GLY A 110 3.60 8.62 0.98
C GLY A 110 2.12 8.82 0.70
N ILE A 111 1.83 9.07 -0.58
CA ILE A 111 0.48 9.16 -1.10
C ILE A 111 0.34 8.15 -2.22
N ILE A 112 -0.52 7.17 -1.99
CA ILE A 112 -0.98 6.24 -3.02
C ILE A 112 -2.09 6.93 -3.79
N LYS A 113 -1.94 7.01 -5.11
CA LYS A 113 -2.92 7.61 -6.02
C LYS A 113 -3.62 6.54 -6.81
N ALA A 114 -4.94 6.59 -6.91
CA ALA A 114 -5.73 5.68 -7.71
C ALA A 114 -6.74 6.44 -8.58
N ARG A 115 -6.71 6.22 -9.89
CA ARG A 115 -7.69 6.79 -10.82
C ARG A 115 -9.05 6.13 -10.59
N LEU A 116 -10.07 6.95 -10.40
CA LEU A 116 -11.46 6.54 -10.21
C LEU A 116 -12.26 6.75 -11.50
N SER A 117 -12.82 5.67 -12.02
CA SER A 117 -13.79 5.71 -13.11
C SER A 117 -15.15 6.22 -12.62
N PRO A 118 -15.97 6.85 -13.46
CA PRO A 118 -17.32 7.25 -13.05
C PRO A 118 -18.16 6.04 -12.62
N GLY A 119 -19.09 6.24 -11.68
CA GLY A 119 -20.05 5.23 -11.24
C GLY A 119 -20.94 4.73 -12.38
N LEU A 120 -21.57 3.58 -12.20
CA LEU A 120 -22.58 3.13 -13.17
C LEU A 120 -23.86 3.96 -12.99
N ALA A 121 -24.67 4.07 -14.04
CA ALA A 121 -25.85 4.93 -14.04
C ALA A 121 -26.87 4.57 -12.94
N LYS A 122 -27.21 3.28 -12.82
CA LYS A 122 -28.37 2.81 -12.03
C LYS A 122 -28.04 1.92 -10.84
N ALA A 123 -26.81 1.44 -10.72
CA ALA A 123 -26.42 0.46 -9.71
C ALA A 123 -25.00 0.73 -9.21
N ARG A 124 -24.68 0.27 -8.00
CA ARG A 124 -23.30 0.26 -7.51
C ARG A 124 -22.47 -0.79 -8.26
N ARG A 125 -21.14 -0.69 -8.15
CA ARG A 125 -20.23 -1.64 -8.79
C ARG A 125 -20.41 -3.04 -8.16
N PRO A 126 -20.56 -4.11 -8.97
CA PRO A 126 -20.79 -5.45 -8.45
C PRO A 126 -19.56 -6.07 -7.78
N ILE A 127 -18.37 -5.61 -8.17
CA ILE A 127 -17.08 -6.01 -7.58
C ILE A 127 -16.52 -4.82 -6.83
N LEU A 128 -16.33 -4.97 -5.52
CA LEU A 128 -15.69 -3.99 -4.66
C LEU A 128 -14.18 -3.96 -4.95
N ALA A 129 -13.58 -2.77 -4.87
CA ALA A 129 -12.14 -2.64 -5.05
C ALA A 129 -11.44 -2.90 -3.72
N ASN A 130 -10.76 -4.05 -3.61
CA ASN A 130 -9.96 -4.42 -2.45
C ASN A 130 -8.54 -3.90 -2.62
N GLN A 131 -8.23 -2.72 -2.07
CA GLN A 131 -6.89 -2.16 -2.09
C GLN A 131 -6.08 -2.72 -0.91
N TYR A 132 -5.07 -3.52 -1.22
CA TYR A 132 -4.08 -3.93 -0.23
C TYR A 132 -2.92 -2.95 -0.23
N ILE A 133 -2.43 -2.60 0.97
CA ILE A 133 -1.25 -1.78 1.16
C ILE A 133 -0.38 -2.52 2.16
N TYR A 134 0.83 -2.87 1.77
CA TYR A 134 1.70 -3.66 2.65
C TYR A 134 3.14 -3.24 2.51
N THR A 135 3.87 -3.50 3.57
CA THR A 135 5.30 -3.24 3.66
C THR A 135 6.08 -4.41 3.04
N ARG A 136 7.24 -4.14 2.44
CA ARG A 136 8.12 -5.19 1.87
C ARG A 136 9.08 -5.78 2.90
N ASP A 137 9.40 -4.97 3.89
CA ASP A 137 10.39 -5.14 4.94
C ASP A 137 9.74 -5.47 6.30
N SER A 138 8.48 -5.10 6.52
CA SER A 138 7.64 -5.68 7.58
C SER A 138 6.50 -6.55 7.05
N LEU A 139 5.85 -7.25 7.96
CA LEU A 139 4.67 -8.08 7.71
C LEU A 139 3.37 -7.31 8.04
N VAL A 140 3.37 -5.97 7.92
CA VAL A 140 2.17 -5.14 8.14
C VAL A 140 1.43 -4.95 6.83
N MET A 141 0.13 -5.25 6.84
CA MET A 141 -0.78 -5.15 5.71
C MET A 141 -2.08 -4.46 6.12
N TYR A 142 -2.48 -3.46 5.34
CA TYR A 142 -3.81 -2.86 5.35
C TYR A 142 -4.63 -3.40 4.20
N ARG A 143 -5.92 -3.61 4.44
CA ARG A 143 -6.95 -3.79 3.42
C ARG A 143 -7.95 -2.64 3.53
N VAL A 144 -8.12 -1.92 2.43
CA VAL A 144 -9.12 -0.87 2.26
C VAL A 144 -10.11 -1.34 1.20
N ILE A 145 -11.39 -1.44 1.56
CA ILE A 145 -12.43 -1.88 0.64
C ILE A 145 -13.18 -0.66 0.14
N PHE A 146 -13.20 -0.44 -1.16
CA PHE A 146 -13.98 0.63 -1.77
C PHE A 146 -15.24 0.09 -2.44
N ASN A 147 -16.35 0.72 -2.11
CA ASN A 147 -17.59 0.68 -2.87
C ASN A 147 -17.77 2.02 -3.60
N GLN A 148 -18.65 2.07 -4.59
CA GLN A 148 -18.92 3.29 -5.34
C GLN A 148 -20.42 3.46 -5.51
N LYS A 149 -20.92 4.67 -5.21
CA LYS A 149 -22.31 5.06 -5.50
C LYS A 149 -22.64 4.92 -6.98
N ALA A 150 -23.92 4.64 -7.27
CA ALA A 150 -24.45 4.85 -8.61
C ALA A 150 -24.51 6.36 -8.93
N GLN A 151 -24.59 6.73 -10.20
CA GLN A 151 -24.73 8.14 -10.58
C GLN A 151 -26.06 8.76 -10.12
N ASN A 152 -27.11 7.95 -9.99
CA ASN A 152 -28.46 8.38 -9.62
C ASN A 152 -28.81 8.11 -8.14
N GLU A 153 -27.81 7.84 -7.31
CA GLU A 153 -27.97 7.61 -5.86
C GLU A 153 -27.63 8.88 -5.06
#